data_AF-A0A7C2JER6-F1
#
_entry.id   AF-A0A7C2JER6-F1
#
_cell.length_a   1.000
_cell.length_b   1.000
_cell.length_c   1.000
_cell.angle_alpha   90.00
_cell.angle_beta   90.00
_cell.angle_gamma   90.00
#
_symmetry.space_group_name_H-M   'P 1'
#
loop_
_entity.id
_entity.type
_entity.pdbx_description
1 polymer ?
#
loop_
_entity_poly.entity_id
_entity_poly.type
_entity_poly.pdbx_seq_one_letter_code
_entity_poly.pdbx_strand_id
1 'polypeptide(L)'
;MMMNRWLMACTAGAVLCASFAFADNRKSTELQLVDSSQLQLVMPKRMMKVRWENGRIVPVTPWIELGDFAPAGPCNDPNEVLVFDHAGVDPATGNLGNEVCIPGDRFFFGPTYHNPYYANDIKNLVSSQYNGAAASSLTHSWFWNPNLTNPASGSQRCIILIFTVEEFDADCGQDVHDVFDGRPFIDGVALDYGTLNAGGWFSPVCLSAIGGIQLPATPADDEDPGTEVLGGWVTIYAQAFDPNTGAVTLASGAQPFLWHNMLSTNNAGDSTSTQWDDDNPTDGNHTAPTECYDYTFNLSQFGCPNPSLLGGMMAFWVAPSCTPSGGDVDGNGCVDDADLLAVLFAFGSSGGPEDVNCDGVVDDADLLEVLFNFGTGC
;
A
#
# COMPACT_ATOMS: atom_id res chain seq x y z
N MET A 1 -40.56 -50.30 42.58
CA MET A 1 -39.85 -51.23 41.67
C MET A 1 -39.73 -50.51 40.33
N MET A 2 -38.52 -50.18 39.86
CA MET A 2 -37.66 -51.03 39.00
C MET A 2 -38.40 -51.42 37.70
N MET A 3 -37.90 -51.19 36.48
CA MET A 3 -36.53 -50.96 35.94
C MET A 3 -36.56 -49.81 34.88
N ASN A 4 -35.51 -49.00 34.64
CA ASN A 4 -34.14 -49.26 34.13
C ASN A 4 -34.07 -49.92 32.74
N ARG A 5 -33.15 -49.59 31.81
CA ARG A 5 -32.32 -48.38 31.54
C ARG A 5 -31.62 -48.57 30.16
N TRP A 6 -31.67 -47.56 29.28
CA TRP A 6 -30.59 -47.14 28.34
C TRP A 6 -30.22 -48.12 27.20
N LEU A 7 -29.37 -47.84 26.18
CA LEU A 7 -28.56 -46.68 25.71
C LEU A 7 -29.06 -46.27 24.28
N MET A 8 -28.71 -45.18 23.58
CA MET A 8 -27.92 -43.92 23.77
C MET A 8 -28.55 -42.84 22.82
N ALA A 9 -28.01 -41.67 22.44
CA ALA A 9 -26.73 -40.97 22.66
C ALA A 9 -26.99 -39.52 23.14
N CYS A 10 -26.42 -39.16 24.30
CA CYS A 10 -25.37 -38.14 24.45
C CYS A 10 -25.86 -36.68 24.48
N THR A 11 -25.91 -36.12 25.69
CA THR A 11 -26.17 -34.71 26.00
C THR A 11 -25.03 -34.10 26.81
N ALA A 12 -25.00 -32.75 26.80
CA ALA A 12 -24.37 -31.83 27.75
C ALA A 12 -22.87 -31.51 27.57
N GLY A 13 -22.58 -30.20 27.58
CA GLY A 13 -21.25 -29.63 27.50
C GLY A 13 -21.23 -28.12 27.26
N ALA A 14 -22.04 -27.34 28.00
CA ALA A 14 -21.97 -25.89 27.92
C ALA A 14 -20.73 -25.36 28.66
N VAL A 15 -19.92 -24.55 27.98
CA VAL A 15 -18.92 -23.68 28.62
C VAL A 15 -19.17 -22.26 28.12
N LEU A 16 -19.74 -21.44 29.00
CA LEU A 16 -19.62 -19.99 28.93
C LEU A 16 -18.25 -19.63 29.51
N CYS A 17 -17.35 -19.10 28.68
CA CYS A 17 -16.24 -18.25 29.12
C CYS A 17 -16.27 -17.00 28.24
N ALA A 18 -16.74 -15.89 28.81
CA ALA A 18 -16.83 -14.62 28.11
C ALA A 18 -15.47 -13.92 28.10
N SER A 19 -15.12 -13.35 26.95
CA SER A 19 -14.23 -12.20 26.81
C SER A 19 -14.77 -11.37 25.64
N PHE A 20 -15.71 -10.46 25.90
CA PHE A 20 -16.17 -9.51 24.89
C PHE A 20 -15.12 -8.41 24.69
N ALA A 21 -14.85 -8.05 23.43
CA ALA A 21 -14.40 -6.71 23.06
C ALA A 21 -15.25 -6.30 21.85
N PHE A 22 -15.96 -5.18 21.98
CA PHE A 22 -16.88 -4.63 20.97
C PHE A 22 -16.31 -3.32 20.44
N ALA A 23 -16.32 -3.14 19.12
CA ALA A 23 -16.51 -1.88 18.38
C ALA A 23 -16.51 -2.22 16.88
N ASP A 24 -17.40 -1.73 16.01
CA ASP A 24 -18.68 -1.00 16.19
C ASP A 24 -19.32 -0.91 14.77
N ASN A 25 -20.51 -1.47 14.50
CA ASN A 25 -21.18 -1.41 13.17
C ASN A 25 -21.60 0.02 12.77
N ARG A 26 -20.64 0.90 12.55
CA ARG A 26 -20.81 2.34 12.39
C ARG A 26 -20.20 2.79 11.06
N LYS A 27 -20.98 2.63 10.00
CA LYS A 27 -20.77 3.40 8.76
C LYS A 27 -20.84 4.90 9.13
N SER A 28 -19.71 5.59 9.09
CA SER A 28 -19.61 7.03 9.29
C SER A 28 -19.41 7.69 7.94
N THR A 29 -20.24 8.68 7.62
CA THR A 29 -20.07 9.52 6.43
C THR A 29 -19.68 10.95 6.80
N GLU A 30 -19.40 11.21 8.08
CA GLU A 30 -19.05 12.53 8.59
C GLU A 30 -17.53 12.62 8.74
N LEU A 31 -16.89 13.17 7.70
CA LEU A 31 -15.46 13.45 7.70
C LEU A 31 -15.11 14.53 8.74
N GLN A 32 -14.07 14.26 9.51
CA GLN A 32 -13.43 15.17 10.45
C GLN A 32 -12.07 15.59 9.89
N LEU A 33 -11.68 16.82 10.20
CA LEU A 33 -10.35 17.35 9.86
C LEU A 33 -9.37 17.08 11.00
N VAL A 34 -8.12 16.80 10.64
CA VAL A 34 -6.97 16.85 11.52
C VAL A 34 -5.86 17.67 10.85
N ASP A 35 -5.22 18.56 11.60
CA ASP A 35 -4.04 19.30 11.13
C ASP A 35 -2.85 18.31 11.06
N SER A 36 -2.18 18.22 9.91
CA SER A 36 -1.03 17.33 9.67
C SER A 36 0.15 17.58 10.60
N SER A 37 0.26 18.77 11.22
CA SER A 37 1.24 19.03 12.28
C SER A 37 0.93 18.28 13.59
N GLN A 38 -0.27 17.70 13.73
CA GLN A 38 -0.66 16.80 14.82
C GLN A 38 -0.34 15.33 14.51
N LEU A 39 -0.08 14.99 13.24
CA LEU A 39 0.36 13.65 12.84
C LEU A 39 1.84 13.49 13.20
N GLN A 40 2.15 12.40 13.89
CA GLN A 40 3.49 12.14 14.40
C GLN A 40 4.26 11.23 13.43
N LEU A 41 5.44 11.69 13.02
CA LEU A 41 6.40 10.85 12.30
C LEU A 41 6.80 9.66 13.18
N VAL A 42 6.63 8.45 12.68
CA VAL A 42 7.10 7.23 13.33
C VAL A 42 7.84 6.35 12.34
N MET A 43 8.88 5.67 12.82
CA MET A 43 9.69 4.75 12.02
C MET A 43 9.50 3.32 12.54
N PRO A 44 9.39 2.31 11.64
CA PRO A 44 9.30 0.92 12.05
C PRO A 44 10.56 0.53 12.84
N LYS A 45 10.39 -0.27 13.88
CA LYS A 45 11.51 -0.86 14.64
C LYS A 45 12.15 -2.02 13.89
N ARG A 46 11.39 -2.63 12.99
CA ARG A 46 11.80 -3.71 12.10
C ARG A 46 10.77 -3.92 10.99
N MET A 47 11.22 -4.52 9.89
CA MET A 47 10.35 -4.88 8.77
C MET A 47 10.67 -6.28 8.23
N MET A 48 9.73 -6.87 7.49
CA MET A 48 9.97 -8.07 6.69
C MET A 48 9.12 -8.04 5.42
N LYS A 49 9.66 -8.60 4.33
CA LYS A 49 8.84 -8.95 3.16
C LYS A 49 7.98 -10.15 3.50
N VAL A 50 6.71 -10.07 3.15
CA VAL A 50 5.72 -11.11 3.32
C VAL A 50 5.02 -11.39 1.98
N ARG A 51 4.36 -12.54 1.88
CA ARG A 51 3.54 -12.91 0.72
C ARG A 51 2.32 -13.69 1.20
N TRP A 52 1.23 -13.64 0.45
CA TRP A 52 0.15 -14.60 0.62
C TRP A 52 0.48 -15.92 -0.09
N GLU A 53 0.59 -17.03 0.64
CA GLU A 53 0.80 -18.35 0.05
C GLU A 53 -0.05 -19.42 0.75
N ASN A 54 -0.92 -20.08 -0.02
CA ASN A 54 -1.73 -21.22 0.43
C ASN A 54 -2.64 -20.92 1.64
N GLY A 55 -3.38 -19.81 1.60
CA GLY A 55 -4.36 -19.48 2.64
C GLY A 55 -3.76 -18.84 3.90
N ARG A 56 -2.57 -18.25 3.81
CA ARG A 56 -1.89 -17.57 4.92
C ARG A 56 -0.80 -16.60 4.44
N ILE A 57 -0.48 -15.63 5.30
CA ILE A 57 0.67 -14.75 5.13
C ILE A 57 1.95 -15.49 5.57
N VAL A 58 2.96 -15.55 4.70
CA VAL A 58 4.26 -16.17 4.97
C VAL A 58 5.40 -15.16 4.88
N PRO A 59 6.46 -15.27 5.69
CA PRO A 59 7.66 -14.44 5.58
C PRO A 59 8.50 -14.85 4.37
N VAL A 60 8.83 -13.88 3.52
CA VAL A 60 9.79 -14.02 2.41
C VAL A 60 11.21 -13.69 2.88
N THR A 61 11.35 -12.72 3.79
CA THR A 61 12.60 -12.40 4.49
C THR A 61 12.47 -12.68 5.99
N PRO A 62 13.59 -12.83 6.74
CA PRO A 62 13.55 -12.63 8.19
C PRO A 62 13.11 -11.20 8.54
N TRP A 63 12.84 -10.96 9.83
CA TRP A 63 12.78 -9.60 10.37
C TRP A 63 14.15 -8.94 10.22
N ILE A 64 14.17 -7.77 9.59
CA ILE A 64 15.31 -6.85 9.51
C ILE A 64 15.07 -5.75 10.55
N GLU A 65 15.97 -5.59 11.51
CA GLU A 65 15.82 -4.63 12.60
C GLU A 65 16.27 -3.22 12.15
N LEU A 66 15.75 -2.16 12.79
CA LEU A 66 16.00 -0.75 12.41
C LEU A 66 17.50 -0.34 12.42
N GLY A 67 18.38 -1.12 13.07
CA GLY A 67 19.82 -0.90 12.98
C GLY A 67 20.43 -1.28 11.63
N ASP A 68 19.71 -2.09 10.84
CA ASP A 68 20.19 -2.73 9.61
C ASP A 68 19.60 -2.11 8.33
N PHE A 69 18.70 -1.11 8.44
CA PHE A 69 18.15 -0.36 7.30
C PHE A 69 17.91 1.12 7.65
N ALA A 70 17.86 1.98 6.62
CA ALA A 70 17.44 3.37 6.78
C ALA A 70 15.91 3.45 6.68
N PRO A 71 15.19 4.00 7.68
CA PRO A 71 13.72 3.98 7.66
C PRO A 71 13.12 5.21 6.96
N ALA A 72 13.90 6.19 6.49
CA ALA A 72 13.33 7.35 5.79
C ALA A 72 12.94 6.95 4.37
N GLY A 73 11.77 7.40 3.90
CA GLY A 73 11.43 7.45 2.47
C GLY A 73 11.70 8.86 1.91
N PRO A 74 11.87 9.02 0.58
CA PRO A 74 12.51 8.05 -0.32
C PRO A 74 13.84 7.52 0.27
N CYS A 75 14.47 6.50 -0.33
CA CYS A 75 15.65 5.79 0.21
C CYS A 75 16.95 6.62 0.37
N ASN A 76 16.87 7.96 0.39
CA ASN A 76 17.95 8.93 0.14
C ASN A 76 18.55 8.82 -1.27
N ASP A 77 17.85 8.14 -2.17
CA ASP A 77 18.16 8.12 -3.60
C ASP A 77 17.45 9.32 -4.25
N PRO A 78 18.19 10.30 -4.82
CA PRO A 78 17.59 11.44 -5.49
C PRO A 78 16.92 11.07 -6.83
N ASN A 79 17.09 9.83 -7.30
CA ASN A 79 16.48 9.32 -8.54
C ASN A 79 15.17 8.56 -8.28
N GLU A 80 14.75 8.34 -7.03
CA GLU A 80 13.47 7.70 -6.74
C GLU A 80 12.29 8.54 -7.28
N VAL A 81 11.48 7.94 -8.15
CA VAL A 81 10.32 8.57 -8.78
C VAL A 81 9.09 8.25 -7.95
N LEU A 82 8.34 9.27 -7.54
CA LEU A 82 7.01 9.12 -6.95
C LEU A 82 6.04 8.64 -8.04
N VAL A 83 5.65 7.37 -7.99
CA VAL A 83 4.82 6.75 -9.04
C VAL A 83 3.34 6.75 -8.73
N PHE A 84 2.97 6.89 -7.46
CA PHE A 84 1.58 6.93 -6.97
C PHE A 84 1.50 7.78 -5.70
N ASP A 85 0.50 8.66 -5.59
CA ASP A 85 0.31 9.51 -4.40
C ASP A 85 -1.17 9.73 -4.06
N HIS A 86 -1.59 9.10 -2.96
CA HIS A 86 -2.86 9.34 -2.27
C HIS A 86 -2.66 9.91 -0.85
N ALA A 87 -1.42 10.30 -0.49
CA ALA A 87 -1.05 10.80 0.83
C ALA A 87 -0.77 12.32 0.85
N GLY A 88 -0.44 12.89 -0.30
CA GLY A 88 -0.04 14.29 -0.41
C GLY A 88 1.31 14.49 0.25
N VAL A 89 2.36 14.12 -0.47
CA VAL A 89 3.73 14.03 0.05
C VAL A 89 4.71 14.87 -0.76
N ASP A 90 5.71 15.41 -0.07
CA ASP A 90 6.91 15.96 -0.70
C ASP A 90 7.69 14.81 -1.38
N PRO A 91 7.85 14.79 -2.72
CA PRO A 91 8.44 13.66 -3.43
C PRO A 91 9.90 13.38 -3.07
N ALA A 92 10.63 14.36 -2.53
CA ALA A 92 12.04 14.24 -2.19
C ALA A 92 12.27 13.80 -0.73
N THR A 93 11.25 13.82 0.12
CA THR A 93 11.39 13.54 1.56
C THR A 93 10.32 12.63 2.16
N GLY A 94 9.29 12.25 1.40
CA GLY A 94 8.17 11.42 1.86
C GLY A 94 7.34 12.04 3.00
N ASN A 95 7.62 13.28 3.40
CA ASN A 95 6.86 13.97 4.44
C ASN A 95 5.55 14.50 3.88
N LEU A 96 4.54 14.64 4.74
CA LEU A 96 3.25 15.22 4.37
C LEU A 96 3.40 16.67 3.87
N GLY A 97 2.85 16.95 2.70
CA GLY A 97 2.86 18.24 2.04
C GLY A 97 1.78 19.22 2.55
N ASN A 98 2.03 20.52 2.32
CA ASN A 98 1.09 21.61 2.56
C ASN A 98 0.28 21.91 1.29
N GLU A 99 -0.63 21.00 0.95
CA GLU A 99 -1.33 21.02 -0.34
C GLU A 99 -2.64 21.80 -0.32
N VAL A 100 -3.32 21.84 -1.46
CA VAL A 100 -4.65 22.44 -1.61
C VAL A 100 -5.70 21.49 -0.99
N CYS A 101 -6.92 21.99 -0.68
CA CYS A 101 -7.70 21.63 0.52
C CYS A 101 -7.02 22.21 1.78
N ILE A 102 -7.76 22.93 2.65
CA ILE A 102 -7.25 23.76 3.79
C ILE A 102 -5.79 23.44 4.15
N PRO A 103 -4.81 24.27 3.72
CA PRO A 103 -3.43 23.84 3.64
C PRO A 103 -2.87 23.29 4.94
N GLY A 104 -2.46 22.03 4.89
CA GLY A 104 -1.93 21.30 6.01
C GLY A 104 -2.94 20.42 6.77
N ASP A 105 -4.23 20.41 6.46
CA ASP A 105 -5.17 19.44 7.06
C ASP A 105 -5.13 18.05 6.38
N ARG A 106 -5.76 17.04 6.96
CA ARG A 106 -6.06 15.69 6.44
C ARG A 106 -7.45 15.24 6.95
N PHE A 107 -8.06 14.23 6.32
CA PHE A 107 -9.43 13.77 6.65
C PHE A 107 -9.45 12.38 7.33
N PHE A 108 -10.47 12.09 8.14
CA PHE A 108 -10.78 10.76 8.70
C PHE A 108 -12.21 10.74 9.25
N PHE A 109 -12.69 9.59 9.75
CA PHE A 109 -14.07 9.44 10.26
C PHE A 109 -14.21 9.66 11.78
N GLY A 110 -13.18 10.22 12.41
CA GLY A 110 -13.17 10.55 13.83
C GLY A 110 -12.66 9.42 14.74
N PRO A 111 -12.34 9.73 16.01
CA PRO A 111 -11.52 8.89 16.87
C PRO A 111 -12.18 7.58 17.36
N THR A 112 -13.44 7.36 17.01
CA THR A 112 -14.24 6.18 17.37
C THR A 112 -14.60 5.29 16.17
N TYR A 113 -14.29 5.72 14.95
CA TYR A 113 -14.42 4.85 13.78
C TYR A 113 -13.26 3.84 13.78
N HIS A 114 -13.56 2.63 13.32
CA HIS A 114 -12.65 1.50 13.34
C HIS A 114 -12.77 0.74 12.03
N ASN A 115 -11.68 0.78 11.27
CA ASN A 115 -11.47 0.09 10.01
C ASN A 115 -10.02 -0.44 10.07
N PRO A 116 -9.80 -1.63 10.66
CA PRO A 116 -8.48 -2.23 10.77
C PRO A 116 -7.98 -2.81 9.45
N TYR A 117 -8.83 -2.91 8.43
CA TYR A 117 -8.55 -3.62 7.20
C TYR A 117 -9.29 -2.94 6.04
N TYR A 118 -8.53 -2.28 5.16
CA TYR A 118 -9.09 -1.60 4.00
C TYR A 118 -8.27 -1.90 2.74
N ALA A 119 -8.93 -1.78 1.60
CA ALA A 119 -8.35 -1.90 0.28
C ALA A 119 -8.76 -0.71 -0.61
N ASN A 120 -7.87 -0.27 -1.49
CA ASN A 120 -8.12 0.85 -2.39
C ASN A 120 -7.45 0.55 -3.73
N ASP A 121 -8.09 0.96 -4.83
CA ASP A 121 -7.55 0.70 -6.16
C ASP A 121 -6.32 1.58 -6.47
N ILE A 122 -5.47 1.08 -7.37
CA ILE A 122 -4.51 1.83 -8.15
C ILE A 122 -5.03 1.81 -9.57
N LYS A 123 -5.66 2.90 -10.01
CA LYS A 123 -6.15 3.05 -11.37
C LYS A 123 -5.00 3.09 -12.37
N ASN A 124 -3.97 3.87 -12.05
CA ASN A 124 -2.74 3.97 -12.84
C ASN A 124 -1.58 4.49 -12.01
N LEU A 125 -0.35 4.19 -12.45
CA LEU A 125 0.86 4.89 -12.02
C LEU A 125 1.08 6.15 -12.88
N VAL A 126 2.05 6.98 -12.49
CA VAL A 126 2.47 8.19 -13.23
C VAL A 126 2.82 7.91 -14.70
N SER A 127 3.34 6.72 -14.99
CA SER A 127 3.66 6.22 -16.32
C SER A 127 3.59 4.70 -16.31
N SER A 128 3.11 4.10 -17.41
CA SER A 128 3.00 2.64 -17.56
C SER A 128 4.35 1.91 -17.56
N GLN A 129 5.47 2.63 -17.69
CA GLN A 129 6.81 2.06 -17.56
C GLN A 129 7.08 1.48 -16.16
N TYR A 130 6.37 1.97 -15.13
CA TYR A 130 6.53 1.53 -13.74
C TYR A 130 5.59 0.38 -13.36
N ASN A 131 4.72 -0.06 -14.28
CA ASN A 131 3.85 -1.20 -14.04
C ASN A 131 4.68 -2.45 -13.77
N GLY A 132 4.39 -3.17 -12.69
CA GLY A 132 5.17 -4.36 -12.28
C GLY A 132 6.52 -4.06 -11.65
N ALA A 133 6.93 -2.78 -11.52
CA ALA A 133 8.18 -2.40 -10.88
C ALA A 133 8.14 -2.68 -9.37
N ALA A 134 9.30 -2.81 -8.73
CA ALA A 134 9.38 -2.91 -7.28
C ALA A 134 9.36 -1.51 -6.66
N ALA A 135 8.33 -1.20 -5.87
CA ALA A 135 8.31 -0.01 -5.03
C ALA A 135 9.45 -0.10 -4.01
N SER A 136 10.40 0.82 -4.11
CA SER A 136 11.60 0.88 -3.28
C SER A 136 11.38 1.67 -2.00
N SER A 137 10.40 2.58 -1.98
CA SER A 137 9.91 3.27 -0.78
C SER A 137 8.38 3.40 -0.79
N LEU A 138 7.79 3.56 0.39
CA LEU A 138 6.38 3.96 0.56
C LEU A 138 6.22 5.04 1.62
N THR A 139 5.08 5.73 1.64
CA THR A 139 4.62 6.53 2.77
C THR A 139 3.18 6.17 3.09
N HIS A 140 2.90 5.92 4.37
CA HIS A 140 1.55 5.57 4.84
C HIS A 140 1.14 6.40 6.06
N SER A 141 -0.14 6.78 6.16
CA SER A 141 -0.68 7.56 7.30
C SER A 141 -1.98 6.97 7.85
N TRP A 142 -2.09 6.89 9.18
CA TRP A 142 -3.21 6.27 9.87
C TRP A 142 -3.51 6.90 11.23
N PHE A 143 -4.76 6.77 11.67
CA PHE A 143 -5.14 7.04 13.04
C PHE A 143 -5.09 5.75 13.86
N TRP A 144 -4.46 5.80 15.05
CA TRP A 144 -4.31 4.67 15.97
C TRP A 144 -5.02 4.97 17.29
N ASN A 145 -5.82 4.02 17.79
CA ASN A 145 -6.52 4.15 19.06
C ASN A 145 -6.62 2.80 19.82
N PRO A 146 -5.62 2.46 20.64
CA PRO A 146 -5.60 1.22 21.43
C PRO A 146 -6.65 1.19 22.56
N ASN A 147 -7.47 2.25 22.70
CA ASN A 147 -8.49 2.36 23.74
C ASN A 147 -9.90 2.01 23.26
N LEU A 148 -10.10 1.62 22.00
CA LEU A 148 -11.37 1.06 21.50
C LEU A 148 -11.58 -0.41 21.93
N THR A 149 -11.32 -0.68 23.21
CA THR A 149 -11.63 -1.96 23.88
C THR A 149 -12.40 -1.71 25.16
N ASN A 150 -13.08 -2.74 25.68
CA ASN A 150 -13.77 -2.68 26.96
C ASN A 150 -13.27 -3.79 27.90
N PRO A 151 -12.44 -3.50 28.91
CA PRO A 151 -11.87 -2.18 29.26
C PRO A 151 -10.82 -1.71 28.25
N ALA A 152 -10.52 -0.40 28.24
CA ALA A 152 -9.51 0.21 27.38
C ALA A 152 -8.10 -0.39 27.64
N SER A 153 -7.38 -0.78 26.59
CA SER A 153 -6.06 -1.41 26.70
C SER A 153 -4.98 -0.44 27.21
N GLY A 154 -5.12 0.87 26.95
CA GLY A 154 -4.15 1.90 27.31
C GLY A 154 -2.92 1.94 26.38
N SER A 155 -2.49 0.80 25.85
CA SER A 155 -1.41 0.69 24.88
C SER A 155 -1.54 -0.60 24.06
N GLN A 156 -1.04 -0.59 22.82
CA GLN A 156 -1.05 -1.76 21.94
C GLN A 156 0.17 -1.70 21.02
N ARG A 157 0.71 -2.86 20.64
CA ARG A 157 1.73 -2.94 19.58
C ARG A 157 1.06 -2.56 18.26
N CYS A 158 1.73 -1.77 17.43
CA CYS A 158 1.27 -1.42 16.10
C CYS A 158 2.14 -2.17 15.09
N ILE A 159 1.53 -3.10 14.37
CA ILE A 159 2.07 -3.75 13.18
C ILE A 159 1.16 -3.36 12.03
N ILE A 160 1.72 -2.97 10.89
CA ILE A 160 0.97 -2.68 9.68
C ILE A 160 1.46 -3.63 8.60
N LEU A 161 0.55 -4.35 7.97
CA LEU A 161 0.84 -5.17 6.80
C LEU A 161 0.28 -4.44 5.58
N ILE A 162 1.11 -4.26 4.55
CA ILE A 162 0.73 -3.60 3.30
C ILE A 162 1.01 -4.58 2.16
N PHE A 163 0.03 -4.84 1.31
CA PHE A 163 0.12 -5.73 0.15
C PHE A 163 -0.33 -5.01 -1.13
N THR A 164 0.07 -5.53 -2.27
CA THR A 164 -0.41 -5.15 -3.60
C THR A 164 -1.15 -6.32 -4.27
N VAL A 165 -2.13 -5.98 -5.11
CA VAL A 165 -2.96 -6.93 -5.87
C VAL A 165 -3.02 -6.55 -7.35
N GLU A 166 -2.95 -7.53 -8.24
CA GLU A 166 -3.19 -7.32 -9.69
C GLU A 166 -4.69 -7.18 -9.97
N GLU A 167 -5.50 -8.14 -9.48
CA GLU A 167 -6.95 -8.13 -9.66
C GLU A 167 -7.60 -7.29 -8.55
N PHE A 168 -8.19 -6.15 -8.92
CA PHE A 168 -8.98 -5.29 -8.04
C PHE A 168 -10.33 -5.00 -8.70
N ASP A 169 -11.42 -5.14 -7.94
CA ASP A 169 -12.80 -4.93 -8.39
C ASP A 169 -13.18 -3.47 -8.10
N ALA A 170 -13.32 -2.69 -9.16
CA ALA A 170 -13.69 -1.29 -9.08
C ALA A 170 -15.22 -1.11 -9.01
N ASP A 171 -15.98 -2.12 -9.44
CA ASP A 171 -17.44 -2.12 -9.61
C ASP A 171 -18.24 -2.75 -8.46
N CYS A 172 -17.56 -3.18 -7.39
CA CYS A 172 -18.15 -3.81 -6.20
C CYS A 172 -18.82 -5.19 -6.46
N GLY A 173 -18.59 -5.81 -7.62
CA GLY A 173 -19.22 -7.07 -8.02
C GLY A 173 -18.64 -8.33 -7.37
N GLN A 174 -17.37 -8.32 -6.99
CA GLN A 174 -16.62 -9.46 -6.45
C GLN A 174 -15.52 -9.05 -5.48
N ASP A 175 -15.40 -9.78 -4.38
CA ASP A 175 -14.23 -9.62 -3.53
C ASP A 175 -13.00 -10.32 -4.15
N VAL A 176 -12.19 -9.57 -4.90
CA VAL A 176 -10.92 -10.01 -5.52
C VAL A 176 -9.66 -9.53 -4.79
N HIS A 177 -9.82 -8.68 -3.78
CA HIS A 177 -8.72 -8.06 -3.03
C HIS A 177 -8.69 -8.54 -1.57
N ASP A 178 -9.59 -9.44 -1.15
CA ASP A 178 -9.53 -10.04 0.17
C ASP A 178 -8.32 -10.98 0.34
N VAL A 179 -7.49 -10.61 1.31
CA VAL A 179 -6.34 -11.36 1.78
C VAL A 179 -6.74 -12.75 2.26
N PHE A 180 -7.91 -12.95 2.85
CA PHE A 180 -8.26 -14.19 3.54
C PHE A 180 -8.90 -15.27 2.64
N ASP A 181 -9.58 -14.91 1.54
CA ASP A 181 -10.25 -15.79 0.59
C ASP A 181 -9.35 -16.23 -0.59
N GLY A 182 -8.13 -15.72 -0.66
CA GLY A 182 -7.04 -16.32 -1.45
C GLY A 182 -6.98 -15.94 -2.93
N ARG A 183 -7.39 -14.70 -3.23
CA ARG A 183 -7.25 -14.01 -4.51
C ARG A 183 -5.77 -13.55 -4.74
N PRO A 184 -5.39 -12.97 -5.91
CA PRO A 184 -3.98 -12.92 -6.32
C PRO A 184 -3.20 -11.70 -5.78
N PHE A 185 -2.66 -11.85 -4.57
CA PHE A 185 -1.62 -10.96 -4.02
C PHE A 185 -0.27 -11.23 -4.67
N ILE A 186 0.52 -10.17 -4.86
CA ILE A 186 1.85 -10.26 -5.46
C ILE A 186 2.91 -10.48 -4.36
N ASP A 187 3.10 -9.45 -3.53
CA ASP A 187 4.01 -9.40 -2.39
C ASP A 187 3.50 -8.33 -1.41
N GLY A 188 4.07 -8.28 -0.21
CA GLY A 188 3.79 -7.24 0.77
C GLY A 188 4.91 -7.03 1.78
N VAL A 189 4.69 -6.11 2.70
CA VAL A 189 5.60 -5.78 3.80
C VAL A 189 4.85 -5.78 5.12
N ALA A 190 5.45 -6.37 6.16
CA ALA A 190 5.00 -6.19 7.55
C ALA A 190 5.96 -5.23 8.26
N LEU A 191 5.42 -4.13 8.77
CA LEU A 191 6.11 -3.02 9.44
C LEU A 191 5.73 -3.03 10.92
N ASP A 192 6.70 -3.18 11.83
CA ASP A 192 6.44 -3.28 13.27
C ASP A 192 6.98 -2.05 14.00
N TYR A 193 6.08 -1.18 14.45
CA TYR A 193 6.40 0.10 15.09
C TYR A 193 6.64 -0.02 16.60
N GLY A 194 6.48 -1.23 17.18
CA GLY A 194 6.44 -1.41 18.62
C GLY A 194 5.15 -0.85 19.22
N THR A 195 5.18 -0.42 20.48
CA THR A 195 3.97 0.09 21.17
C THR A 195 3.71 1.56 20.86
N LEU A 196 2.53 1.88 20.32
CA LEU A 196 2.08 3.24 20.04
C LEU A 196 0.94 3.68 20.96
N ASN A 197 0.92 4.98 21.25
CA ASN A 197 -0.17 5.65 21.97
C ASN A 197 -1.30 6.06 20.98
N ALA A 198 -2.48 6.38 21.52
CA ALA A 198 -3.56 6.93 20.70
C ALA A 198 -3.12 8.26 20.03
N GLY A 199 -3.37 8.40 18.73
CA GLY A 199 -2.97 9.57 17.94
C GLY A 199 -2.95 9.32 16.44
N GLY A 200 -2.71 10.38 15.67
CA GLY A 200 -2.41 10.29 14.25
C GLY A 200 -0.92 10.04 13.99
N TRP A 201 -0.60 9.16 13.06
CA TRP A 201 0.75 8.76 12.73
C TRP A 201 0.97 8.76 11.22
N PHE A 202 2.20 9.02 10.80
CA PHE A 202 2.65 8.76 9.44
C PHE A 202 4.05 8.15 9.44
N SER A 203 4.34 7.35 8.42
CA SER A 203 5.63 6.71 8.23
C SER A 203 6.01 6.69 6.75
N PRO A 204 6.99 7.50 6.32
CA PRO A 204 7.76 7.22 5.13
C PRO A 204 8.74 6.09 5.46
N VAL A 205 8.89 5.10 4.57
CA VAL A 205 9.71 3.89 4.78
C VAL A 205 10.43 3.50 3.50
N CYS A 206 11.75 3.37 3.56
CA CYS A 206 12.56 2.76 2.52
C CYS A 206 12.59 1.23 2.67
N LEU A 207 12.28 0.54 1.57
CA LEU A 207 12.07 -0.91 1.45
C LEU A 207 13.26 -1.62 0.77
N SER A 208 14.33 -0.90 0.41
CA SER A 208 15.50 -1.45 -0.30
C SER A 208 16.13 -2.66 0.39
N ALA A 209 16.18 -2.69 1.73
CA ALA A 209 16.74 -3.81 2.49
C ALA A 209 15.91 -5.11 2.38
N ILE A 210 14.66 -5.04 1.93
CA ILE A 210 13.84 -6.21 1.57
C ILE A 210 13.65 -6.41 0.05
N GLY A 211 14.32 -5.60 -0.78
CA GLY A 211 14.18 -5.62 -2.24
C GLY A 211 12.85 -5.06 -2.75
N GLY A 212 12.19 -4.20 -1.97
CA GLY A 212 10.90 -3.60 -2.34
C GLY A 212 9.70 -4.55 -2.33
N ILE A 213 8.52 -3.98 -2.58
CA ILE A 213 7.28 -4.74 -2.85
C ILE A 213 6.87 -4.52 -4.31
N GLN A 214 6.37 -5.55 -4.99
CA GLN A 214 5.99 -5.42 -6.40
C GLN A 214 4.75 -4.52 -6.52
N LEU A 215 4.73 -3.57 -7.45
CA LEU A 215 3.51 -2.88 -7.86
C LEU A 215 2.75 -3.73 -8.89
N PRO A 216 1.43 -3.51 -9.07
CA PRO A 216 0.66 -4.23 -10.09
C PRO A 216 1.16 -3.93 -11.51
N ALA A 217 1.10 -4.94 -12.38
CA ALA A 217 1.69 -4.94 -13.72
C ALA A 217 0.68 -4.81 -14.85
N THR A 218 -0.48 -5.44 -14.72
CA THR A 218 -1.47 -5.56 -15.80
C THR A 218 -2.79 -4.96 -15.36
N PRO A 219 -3.36 -3.98 -16.09
CA PRO A 219 -4.74 -3.59 -15.90
C PRO A 219 -5.67 -4.80 -15.95
N ALA A 220 -6.34 -5.06 -14.83
CA ALA A 220 -7.24 -6.19 -14.69
C ALA A 220 -8.65 -5.77 -15.13
N ASP A 221 -9.30 -6.68 -15.86
CA ASP A 221 -10.71 -6.61 -16.25
C ASP A 221 -11.50 -7.40 -15.19
N ASP A 222 -12.38 -6.73 -14.44
CA ASP A 222 -13.24 -7.32 -13.40
C ASP A 222 -14.55 -7.91 -13.96
N GLU A 223 -14.58 -8.13 -15.28
CA GLU A 223 -15.66 -8.64 -16.13
C GLU A 223 -16.66 -7.58 -16.65
N ASP A 224 -16.46 -6.27 -16.42
CA ASP A 224 -17.18 -5.17 -17.13
C ASP A 224 -16.23 -4.29 -17.98
N PRO A 225 -16.39 -4.21 -19.33
CA PRO A 225 -15.48 -3.45 -20.19
C PRO A 225 -15.51 -1.92 -19.95
N GLY A 226 -14.36 -1.34 -19.58
CA GLY A 226 -14.17 0.09 -19.39
C GLY A 226 -13.99 0.55 -17.94
N THR A 227 -13.96 -0.37 -16.97
CA THR A 227 -13.72 -0.10 -15.55
C THR A 227 -12.34 -0.58 -15.08
N GLU A 228 -11.48 -0.99 -16.03
CA GLU A 228 -10.19 -1.61 -15.77
C GLU A 228 -9.24 -0.69 -14.97
N VAL A 229 -8.81 -1.16 -13.80
CA VAL A 229 -7.78 -0.54 -12.96
C VAL A 229 -6.47 -1.33 -13.04
N LEU A 230 -5.33 -0.67 -12.80
CA LEU A 230 -4.02 -1.33 -12.79
C LEU A 230 -3.89 -2.37 -11.66
N GLY A 231 -4.63 -2.20 -10.57
CA GLY A 231 -4.69 -3.14 -9.46
C GLY A 231 -5.12 -2.42 -8.18
N GLY A 232 -4.48 -2.75 -7.04
CA GLY A 232 -4.76 -2.06 -5.78
C GLY A 232 -3.70 -2.27 -4.70
N TRP A 233 -3.90 -1.63 -3.56
CA TRP A 233 -3.22 -1.98 -2.32
C TRP A 233 -4.21 -2.32 -1.21
N VAL A 234 -3.72 -3.15 -0.29
CA VAL A 234 -4.41 -3.57 0.93
C VAL A 234 -3.57 -3.16 2.13
N THR A 235 -4.21 -2.66 3.18
CA THR A 235 -3.57 -2.36 4.46
C THR A 235 -4.30 -3.06 5.60
N ILE A 236 -3.56 -3.81 6.43
CA ILE A 236 -4.06 -4.44 7.65
C ILE A 236 -3.33 -3.86 8.86
N TYR A 237 -4.09 -3.19 9.74
CA TYR A 237 -3.64 -2.71 11.04
C TYR A 237 -3.78 -3.83 12.07
N ALA A 238 -2.66 -4.25 12.66
CA ALA A 238 -2.57 -5.40 13.53
C ALA A 238 -1.93 -5.07 14.90
N GLN A 239 -2.35 -5.79 15.93
CA GLN A 239 -1.70 -5.81 17.24
C GLN A 239 -0.70 -6.96 17.42
N ALA A 240 -0.85 -8.01 16.62
CA ALA A 240 0.07 -9.15 16.59
C ALA A 240 0.08 -9.77 15.19
N PHE A 241 1.24 -10.28 14.80
CA PHE A 241 1.43 -11.11 13.62
C PHE A 241 2.39 -12.25 14.00
N ASP A 242 1.98 -13.49 13.80
CA ASP A 242 2.83 -14.68 13.98
C ASP A 242 3.29 -15.22 12.61
N PRO A 243 4.55 -14.97 12.21
CA PRO A 243 5.06 -15.39 10.90
C PRO A 243 5.21 -16.92 10.76
N ASN A 244 5.04 -17.71 11.82
CA ASN A 244 5.09 -19.17 11.74
C ASN A 244 3.76 -19.78 11.28
N THR A 245 2.65 -19.19 11.73
CA THR A 245 1.28 -19.63 11.39
C THR A 245 0.66 -18.79 10.28
N GLY A 246 1.12 -17.54 10.12
CA GLY A 246 0.49 -16.51 9.29
C GLY A 246 -0.67 -15.80 9.99
N ALA A 247 -0.92 -16.09 11.28
CA ALA A 247 -2.03 -15.51 12.01
C ALA A 247 -1.80 -14.03 12.31
N VAL A 248 -2.78 -13.22 11.91
CA VAL A 248 -2.89 -11.79 12.27
C VAL A 248 -3.90 -11.65 13.39
N THR A 249 -3.63 -10.76 14.34
CA THR A 249 -4.64 -10.25 15.27
C THR A 249 -4.82 -8.78 14.98
N LEU A 250 -6.00 -8.38 14.53
CA LEU A 250 -6.32 -7.01 14.16
C LEU A 250 -6.11 -6.03 15.33
N ALA A 251 -5.80 -4.78 15.00
CA ALA A 251 -5.71 -3.69 15.94
C ALA A 251 -7.05 -3.49 16.64
N SER A 252 -7.06 -3.01 17.88
CA SER A 252 -8.31 -2.75 18.59
C SER A 252 -9.01 -1.46 18.16
N GLY A 253 -8.28 -0.59 17.47
CA GLY A 253 -8.77 0.68 16.98
C GLY A 253 -7.74 1.29 16.06
N ALA A 254 -8.06 1.30 14.77
CA ALA A 254 -7.27 1.90 13.71
C ALA A 254 -8.21 2.25 12.54
N GLN A 255 -7.77 3.17 11.69
CA GLN A 255 -8.39 3.54 10.41
C GLN A 255 -7.34 4.28 9.54
N PRO A 256 -7.45 4.26 8.21
CA PRO A 256 -6.67 5.16 7.37
C PRO A 256 -6.97 6.63 7.71
N PHE A 257 -5.95 7.49 7.56
CA PHE A 257 -6.26 8.87 7.18
C PHE A 257 -6.58 8.91 5.69
N LEU A 258 -7.35 9.90 5.28
CA LEU A 258 -7.82 10.10 3.92
C LEU A 258 -7.28 11.41 3.37
N TRP A 259 -6.83 11.36 2.11
CA TRP A 259 -6.44 12.54 1.35
C TRP A 259 -6.92 12.45 -0.09
N HIS A 260 -6.60 13.45 -0.91
CA HIS A 260 -6.99 13.52 -2.32
C HIS A 260 -5.75 13.60 -3.21
N ASN A 261 -5.72 12.78 -4.25
CA ASN A 261 -4.63 12.63 -5.20
C ASN A 261 -4.42 13.86 -6.13
N MET A 262 -5.48 14.53 -6.60
CA MET A 262 -5.38 15.52 -7.69
C MET A 262 -4.82 16.90 -7.28
N LEU A 263 -4.11 17.01 -6.15
CA LEU A 263 -3.71 18.29 -5.56
C LEU A 263 -2.22 18.44 -5.21
N SER A 264 -1.44 17.35 -5.16
CA SER A 264 -0.01 17.42 -4.83
C SER A 264 0.83 17.84 -6.04
N THR A 265 0.79 17.07 -7.13
CA THR A 265 1.38 17.40 -8.44
C THR A 265 0.67 16.66 -9.57
N ASN A 266 0.74 17.16 -10.82
CA ASN A 266 0.29 16.41 -12.01
C ASN A 266 1.19 15.19 -12.37
N ASN A 267 2.03 14.74 -11.44
CA ASN A 267 3.19 13.87 -11.69
C ASN A 267 3.19 12.61 -10.80
N ALA A 268 2.01 12.11 -10.44
CA ALA A 268 1.83 10.85 -9.71
C ALA A 268 0.63 10.07 -10.27
N GLY A 269 0.57 8.76 -9.98
CA GLY A 269 -0.57 7.90 -10.25
C GLY A 269 -1.83 8.24 -9.46
N ASP A 270 -2.95 7.67 -9.87
CA ASP A 270 -4.31 7.98 -9.40
C ASP A 270 -5.06 6.69 -9.00
N SER A 271 -6.16 6.83 -8.26
CA SER A 271 -7.17 5.81 -8.00
C SER A 271 -8.51 6.18 -8.65
N THR A 272 -9.51 5.32 -8.48
CA THR A 272 -10.92 5.65 -8.67
C THR A 272 -11.51 6.23 -7.39
N SER A 273 -12.84 6.29 -7.32
CA SER A 273 -13.60 6.59 -6.11
C SER A 273 -13.79 5.39 -5.18
N THR A 274 -13.39 4.18 -5.58
CA THR A 274 -13.76 2.94 -4.89
C THR A 274 -12.76 2.57 -3.78
N GLN A 275 -13.26 2.45 -2.55
CA GLN A 275 -12.50 1.90 -1.42
C GLN A 275 -13.35 0.85 -0.71
N TRP A 276 -12.69 -0.19 -0.21
CA TRP A 276 -13.29 -1.28 0.54
C TRP A 276 -12.88 -1.17 1.99
N ASP A 277 -13.88 -1.14 2.88
CA ASP A 277 -13.70 -0.99 4.32
C ASP A 277 -14.35 -2.15 5.06
N ASP A 278 -13.57 -2.83 5.91
CA ASP A 278 -14.07 -3.80 6.89
C ASP A 278 -14.96 -3.08 7.91
N ASP A 279 -16.28 -3.16 7.74
CA ASP A 279 -17.30 -2.58 8.63
C ASP A 279 -17.71 -3.54 9.76
N ASN A 280 -17.33 -4.82 9.63
CA ASN A 280 -17.39 -5.84 10.66
C ASN A 280 -16.00 -6.39 11.06
N PRO A 281 -15.18 -5.62 11.81
CA PRO A 281 -13.78 -5.95 12.14
C PRO A 281 -13.56 -7.18 13.04
N THR A 282 -14.57 -8.02 13.17
CA THR A 282 -14.59 -9.27 13.92
C THR A 282 -14.37 -10.51 13.05
N ASP A 283 -14.79 -10.50 11.78
CA ASP A 283 -14.48 -11.58 10.83
C ASP A 283 -13.21 -11.26 10.02
N GLY A 284 -12.92 -9.98 9.80
CA GLY A 284 -11.70 -9.52 9.14
C GLY A 284 -11.71 -9.81 7.65
N ASN A 285 -12.89 -9.81 7.03
CA ASN A 285 -13.07 -10.00 5.59
C ASN A 285 -13.79 -8.76 5.01
N HIS A 286 -13.65 -8.54 3.71
CA HIS A 286 -14.56 -7.66 2.97
C HIS A 286 -15.75 -8.50 2.44
N THR A 287 -16.90 -7.86 2.25
CA THR A 287 -18.12 -8.53 1.82
C THR A 287 -18.73 -7.81 0.63
N ALA A 288 -18.44 -8.27 -0.59
CA ALA A 288 -19.05 -7.73 -1.80
C ALA A 288 -20.59 -7.86 -1.79
N PRO A 289 -21.38 -6.83 -2.14
CA PRO A 289 -21.02 -5.42 -2.43
C PRO A 289 -21.20 -4.49 -1.20
N THR A 290 -21.35 -5.05 0.01
CA THR A 290 -21.82 -4.36 1.22
C THR A 290 -20.76 -3.45 1.86
N GLU A 291 -19.49 -3.79 1.65
CA GLU A 291 -18.30 -3.15 2.23
C GLU A 291 -17.45 -2.41 1.17
N CYS A 292 -18.01 -2.24 -0.03
CA CYS A 292 -17.47 -1.40 -1.09
C CYS A 292 -18.15 -0.02 -1.06
N TYR A 293 -17.37 1.06 -1.14
CA TYR A 293 -17.85 2.42 -0.92
C TYR A 293 -17.32 3.41 -1.96
N ASP A 294 -18.22 4.32 -2.36
CA ASP A 294 -17.90 5.52 -3.14
C ASP A 294 -17.36 6.62 -2.21
N TYR A 295 -16.07 6.90 -2.30
CA TYR A 295 -15.34 7.95 -1.60
C TYR A 295 -15.33 9.29 -2.37
N THR A 296 -16.34 9.53 -3.22
CA THR A 296 -16.60 10.82 -3.85
C THR A 296 -17.24 11.81 -2.86
N PHE A 297 -16.49 12.83 -2.42
CA PHE A 297 -16.99 13.86 -1.50
C PHE A 297 -17.05 15.25 -2.14
N ASN A 298 -18.03 16.07 -1.73
CA ASN A 298 -18.03 17.50 -2.02
C ASN A 298 -17.31 18.26 -0.89
N LEU A 299 -16.01 18.47 -1.07
CA LEU A 299 -15.15 19.19 -0.13
C LEU A 299 -14.84 20.63 -0.59
N SER A 300 -15.64 21.20 -1.49
CA SER A 300 -15.44 22.57 -1.99
C SER A 300 -15.45 23.65 -0.89
N GLN A 301 -16.14 23.39 0.23
CA GLN A 301 -16.11 24.24 1.43
C GLN A 301 -14.72 24.32 2.09
N PHE A 302 -13.87 23.31 1.86
CA PHE A 302 -12.48 23.23 2.33
C PHE A 302 -11.48 23.67 1.24
N GLY A 303 -11.96 24.15 0.08
CA GLY A 303 -11.11 24.56 -1.05
C GLY A 303 -10.63 23.43 -1.94
N CYS A 304 -11.20 22.23 -1.81
CA CYS A 304 -10.89 21.07 -2.65
C CYS A 304 -11.59 21.13 -4.02
N PRO A 305 -11.11 20.35 -5.02
CA PRO A 305 -11.85 20.01 -6.23
C PRO A 305 -13.22 19.40 -5.88
N ASN A 306 -14.18 19.53 -6.81
CA ASN A 306 -15.50 18.93 -6.65
C ASN A 306 -15.87 18.18 -7.94
N PRO A 307 -15.97 16.84 -7.93
CA PRO A 307 -15.77 15.96 -6.78
C PRO A 307 -14.32 15.98 -6.24
N SER A 308 -14.17 15.68 -4.94
CA SER A 308 -12.92 15.21 -4.35
C SER A 308 -12.97 13.69 -4.27
N LEU A 309 -11.97 13.01 -4.80
CA LEU A 309 -11.81 11.56 -4.69
C LEU A 309 -10.92 11.29 -3.48
N LEU A 310 -11.49 10.78 -2.40
CA LEU A 310 -10.71 10.41 -1.22
C LEU A 310 -10.28 8.95 -1.29
N GLY A 311 -9.15 8.67 -0.66
CA GLY A 311 -8.53 7.34 -0.63
C GLY A 311 -7.63 7.24 0.59
N GLY A 312 -7.37 6.01 1.05
CA GLY A 312 -6.50 5.76 2.19
C GLY A 312 -5.07 6.26 1.94
N MET A 313 -4.51 7.07 2.83
CA MET A 313 -3.24 7.74 2.59
C MET A 313 -2.07 6.76 2.39
N MET A 314 -1.67 6.61 1.13
CA MET A 314 -0.57 5.78 0.65
C MET A 314 0.17 6.53 -0.47
N ALA A 315 1.50 6.41 -0.53
CA ALA A 315 2.31 6.85 -1.65
C ALA A 315 3.43 5.83 -1.92
N PHE A 316 3.80 5.64 -3.18
CA PHE A 316 4.84 4.69 -3.60
C PHE A 316 5.89 5.36 -4.47
N TRP A 317 7.15 5.02 -4.22
CA TRP A 317 8.29 5.41 -5.06
C TRP A 317 8.92 4.17 -5.68
N VAL A 318 9.44 4.33 -6.89
CA VAL A 318 10.26 3.35 -7.58
C VAL A 318 11.63 3.97 -7.83
N ALA A 319 12.68 3.31 -7.35
CA ALA A 319 14.04 3.56 -7.81
C ALA A 319 14.12 3.02 -9.25
N PRO A 320 14.52 3.83 -10.25
CA PRO A 320 14.60 3.38 -11.63
C PRO A 320 15.55 2.18 -11.72
N SER A 321 15.12 1.14 -12.43
CA SER A 321 15.83 -0.15 -12.50
C SER A 321 17.12 -0.09 -13.31
N CYS A 322 17.31 0.99 -14.08
CA CYS A 322 18.56 1.38 -14.70
C CYS A 322 18.99 2.77 -14.21
N THR A 323 20.29 3.04 -14.34
CA THR A 323 20.86 4.39 -14.22
C THR A 323 21.25 4.80 -15.63
N PRO A 324 20.91 6.02 -16.12
CA PRO A 324 21.24 6.42 -17.49
C PRO A 324 22.72 6.24 -17.78
N SER A 325 23.04 5.40 -18.76
CA SER A 325 24.43 5.04 -19.07
C SER A 325 25.12 6.06 -19.96
N GLY A 326 24.37 7.00 -20.53
CA GLY A 326 24.88 7.93 -21.54
C GLY A 326 25.29 7.24 -22.84
N GLY A 327 24.80 6.02 -23.08
CA GLY A 327 25.13 5.19 -24.24
C GLY A 327 26.20 4.12 -24.00
N ASP A 328 26.80 4.02 -22.81
CA ASP A 328 27.75 2.96 -22.42
C ASP A 328 26.97 1.75 -21.88
N VAL A 329 26.43 0.93 -22.78
CA VAL A 329 25.49 -0.17 -22.48
C VAL A 329 26.19 -1.30 -21.72
N ASP A 330 27.42 -1.65 -22.09
CA ASP A 330 28.16 -2.73 -21.42
C ASP A 330 28.95 -2.27 -20.18
N GLY A 331 29.04 -0.96 -19.95
CA GLY A 331 29.68 -0.33 -18.79
C GLY A 331 31.21 -0.37 -18.83
N ASN A 332 31.83 -0.54 -20.00
CA ASN A 332 33.27 -0.59 -20.14
C ASN A 332 33.96 0.79 -20.05
N GLY A 333 33.18 1.88 -20.12
CA GLY A 333 33.67 3.26 -20.09
C GLY A 333 33.92 3.88 -21.46
N CYS A 334 33.51 3.22 -22.55
CA CYS A 334 33.56 3.69 -23.93
C CYS A 334 32.20 3.50 -24.59
N VAL A 335 31.76 4.46 -25.41
CA VAL A 335 30.54 4.31 -26.23
C VAL A 335 30.95 3.94 -27.65
N ASP A 336 30.77 2.69 -28.08
CA ASP A 336 31.21 2.19 -29.38
C ASP A 336 30.15 1.36 -30.16
N ASP A 337 30.59 0.60 -31.18
CA ASP A 337 29.68 -0.19 -32.02
C ASP A 337 29.10 -1.42 -31.31
N ALA A 338 29.63 -1.85 -30.17
CA ALA A 338 29.03 -2.86 -29.31
C ALA A 338 27.73 -2.34 -28.66
N ASP A 339 27.78 -1.14 -28.07
CA ASP A 339 26.61 -0.50 -27.42
C ASP A 339 25.50 -0.21 -28.43
N LEU A 340 25.89 0.35 -29.58
CA LEU A 340 24.97 0.63 -30.69
C LEU A 340 24.27 -0.65 -31.18
N LEU A 341 24.98 -1.78 -31.25
CA LEU A 341 24.39 -3.05 -31.65
C LEU A 341 23.50 -3.64 -30.55
N ALA A 342 23.81 -3.43 -29.26
CA ALA A 342 22.97 -3.86 -28.16
C ALA A 342 21.60 -3.18 -28.20
N VAL A 343 21.56 -1.84 -28.26
CA VAL A 343 20.31 -1.06 -28.42
C VAL A 343 19.52 -1.50 -29.66
N LEU A 344 20.19 -1.69 -30.80
CA LEU A 344 19.52 -2.15 -32.03
C LEU A 344 19.00 -3.59 -31.97
N PHE A 345 19.53 -4.46 -31.10
CA PHE A 345 19.01 -5.81 -30.88
C PHE A 345 17.89 -5.86 -29.84
N ALA A 346 17.90 -4.94 -28.87
CA ALA A 346 16.83 -4.80 -27.87
C ALA A 346 15.68 -3.88 -28.32
N PHE A 347 15.81 -3.16 -29.43
CA PHE A 347 14.84 -2.17 -29.92
C PHE A 347 13.37 -2.64 -29.86
N GLY A 348 12.54 -1.92 -29.10
CA GLY A 348 11.15 -2.25 -28.77
C GLY A 348 10.96 -3.14 -27.54
N SER A 349 12.01 -3.43 -26.77
CA SER A 349 11.94 -4.12 -25.48
C SER A 349 11.70 -3.14 -24.33
N SER A 350 11.27 -3.66 -23.17
CA SER A 350 11.03 -2.87 -21.96
C SER A 350 12.23 -2.89 -21.03
N GLY A 351 12.87 -1.74 -20.84
CA GLY A 351 14.05 -1.56 -19.99
C GLY A 351 15.27 -2.41 -20.37
N GLY A 352 16.22 -2.48 -19.44
CA GLY A 352 17.49 -3.22 -19.58
C GLY A 352 18.70 -2.27 -19.62
N PRO A 353 19.93 -2.80 -19.74
CA PRO A 353 21.11 -1.97 -20.03
C PRO A 353 21.01 -1.17 -21.33
N GLU A 354 20.21 -1.66 -22.28
CA GLU A 354 19.95 -1.06 -23.58
C GLU A 354 18.96 0.14 -23.54
N ASP A 355 18.21 0.29 -22.44
CA ASP A 355 17.45 1.50 -22.09
C ASP A 355 18.45 2.47 -21.43
N VAL A 356 19.25 3.12 -22.27
CA VAL A 356 20.39 3.96 -21.85
C VAL A 356 19.95 5.29 -21.28
N ASN A 357 18.71 5.70 -21.57
CA ASN A 357 18.11 6.95 -21.13
C ASN A 357 17.22 6.78 -19.88
N CYS A 358 16.77 5.55 -19.60
CA CYS A 358 15.90 5.14 -18.49
C CYS A 358 14.47 5.67 -18.53
N ASP A 359 13.84 5.68 -19.71
CA ASP A 359 12.40 5.94 -19.88
C ASP A 359 11.54 4.67 -19.89
N GLY A 360 12.17 3.48 -19.82
CA GLY A 360 11.52 2.18 -19.70
C GLY A 360 11.25 1.46 -21.03
N VAL A 361 11.61 2.03 -22.18
CA VAL A 361 11.51 1.36 -23.48
C VAL A 361 12.75 1.62 -24.31
N VAL A 362 13.31 0.56 -24.93
CA VAL A 362 14.46 0.71 -25.84
C VAL A 362 13.96 1.24 -27.18
N ASP A 363 14.08 2.54 -27.46
CA ASP A 363 13.56 3.17 -28.69
C ASP A 363 14.54 4.09 -29.44
N ASP A 364 14.04 5.00 -30.28
CA ASP A 364 14.89 5.91 -31.05
C ASP A 364 15.55 7.01 -30.19
N ALA A 365 15.07 7.25 -28.97
CA ALA A 365 15.74 8.09 -27.97
C ALA A 365 17.07 7.45 -27.51
N ASP A 366 17.07 6.18 -27.10
CA ASP A 366 18.28 5.44 -26.72
C ASP A 366 19.29 5.36 -27.85
N LEU A 367 18.79 5.05 -29.05
CA LEU A 367 19.61 5.00 -30.26
C LEU A 367 20.26 6.36 -30.54
N LEU A 368 19.53 7.46 -30.34
CA LEU A 368 20.08 8.81 -30.49
C LEU A 368 21.07 9.16 -29.38
N GLU A 369 20.86 8.73 -28.14
CA GLU A 369 21.79 8.94 -27.04
C GLU A 369 23.14 8.23 -27.27
N VAL A 370 23.11 6.94 -27.66
CA VAL A 370 24.32 6.22 -28.12
C VAL A 370 25.00 6.96 -29.28
N LEU A 371 24.23 7.40 -30.28
CA LEU A 371 24.79 8.10 -31.46
C LEU A 371 25.34 9.49 -31.15
N PHE A 372 24.82 10.20 -30.15
CA PHE A 372 25.36 11.50 -29.71
C PHE A 372 26.63 11.36 -28.87
N ASN A 373 26.76 10.30 -28.09
CA ASN A 373 27.93 10.00 -27.27
C ASN A 373 28.95 9.07 -27.96
N PHE A 374 28.69 8.65 -29.21
CA PHE A 374 29.52 7.70 -29.95
C PHE A 374 30.99 8.12 -30.06
N GLY A 375 31.91 7.26 -29.62
CA GLY A 375 33.34 7.50 -29.56
C GLY A 375 33.81 8.35 -28.38
N THR A 376 32.96 8.54 -27.36
CA THR A 376 33.39 9.11 -26.07
C THR A 376 33.93 8.02 -25.13
N GLY A 377 34.83 8.40 -24.21
CA GLY A 377 35.44 7.48 -23.24
C GLY A 377 36.70 6.72 -23.72
N CYS A 378 36.86 6.56 -25.03
CA CYS A 378 37.93 5.80 -25.71
C CYS A 378 39.36 6.40 -25.63
#